data_AF-A0A2W4M8V0-F1
#
_entry.id   AF-A0A2W4M8V0-F1
#
_cell.length_a   1.000
_cell.length_b   1.000
_cell.length_c   1.000
_cell.angle_alpha   90.00
_cell.angle_beta   90.00
_cell.angle_gamma   90.00
#
_symmetry.space_group_name_H-M   'P 1'
#
loop_
_entity.id
_entity.type
_entity.pdbx_description
1 polymer ?
#
loop_
_entity_poly.entity_id
_entity_poly.type
_entity_poly.pdbx_seq_one_letter_code
_entity_poly.pdbx_strand_id
1 'polypeptide(L)'
;MDQMVNAARAALGRTIVSRIAPEGRLGVITLEPQLEAVLHEALREVDGEVLLVPDPQTMHDLVSRLGAVLAEKGAGQTAVVCAQALRRPLRNALRAAGIDIPVVAYPEIPASVTVEPKGVIEHAAIAH
;
A
#
# COMPACT_ATOMS: atom_id res chain seq x y z
N MET A 1 -11.53 9.08 22.34
CA MET A 1 -10.47 8.20 22.89
C MET A 1 -9.44 7.79 21.82
N ASP A 2 -9.63 8.19 20.56
CA ASP A 2 -8.86 7.72 19.39
C ASP A 2 -7.55 8.46 19.09
N GLN A 3 -7.26 9.59 19.74
CA GLN A 3 -6.05 10.37 19.45
C GLN A 3 -4.76 9.65 19.88
N MET A 4 -4.78 8.91 20.99
CA MET A 4 -3.60 8.17 21.46
C MET A 4 -3.27 6.96 20.57
N VAL A 5 -4.29 6.27 20.05
CA VAL A 5 -4.09 5.13 19.14
C VAL A 5 -3.48 5.59 17.82
N ASN A 6 -3.96 6.72 17.27
CA ASN A 6 -3.40 7.28 16.04
C ASN A 6 -1.98 7.83 16.23
N ALA A 7 -1.69 8.47 17.37
CA ALA A 7 -0.34 8.92 17.69
C ALA A 7 0.66 7.75 17.84
N ALA A 8 0.27 6.67 18.52
CA ALA A 8 1.09 5.48 18.66
C ALA A 8 1.34 4.78 17.30
N ARG A 9 0.31 4.70 16.43
CA ARG A 9 0.45 4.16 15.07
C ARG A 9 1.34 5.03 14.19
N ALA A 10 1.22 6.35 14.26
CA ALA A 10 2.09 7.28 13.52
C ALA A 10 3.56 7.19 13.99
N ALA A 11 3.81 6.96 15.28
CA ALA A 11 5.16 6.72 15.80
C ALA A 11 5.76 5.40 15.30
N LEU A 12 4.96 4.33 15.22
CA LEU A 12 5.37 3.06 14.61
C LEU A 12 5.60 3.18 13.11
N GLY A 13 4.73 3.92 12.40
CA GLY A 13 4.89 4.24 10.97
C GLY A 13 6.22 4.92 10.68
N ARG A 14 6.62 5.90 11.50
CA ARG A 14 7.93 6.57 11.43
C ARG A 14 9.11 5.60 11.50
N THR A 15 9.01 4.57 12.35
CA THR A 15 10.05 3.54 12.51
C THR A 15 10.08 2.57 11.33
N ILE A 16 8.91 2.29 10.74
CA ILE A 16 8.81 1.44 9.54
C ILE A 16 9.44 2.18 8.35
N VAL A 17 9.07 3.44 8.14
CA VAL A 17 9.60 4.24 7.03
C VAL A 17 11.11 4.48 7.19
N SER A 18 11.63 4.73 8.39
CA SER A 18 13.08 4.92 8.58
C SER A 18 13.91 3.67 8.26
N ARG A 19 13.34 2.47 8.37
CA ARG A 19 14.02 1.22 7.95
C ARG A 19 14.03 1.03 6.44
N ILE A 20 12.99 1.51 5.75
CA ILE A 20 12.85 1.35 4.29
C ILE A 20 13.56 2.49 3.55
N ALA A 21 13.65 3.67 4.18
CA ALA A 21 14.28 4.88 3.67
C ALA A 21 15.45 5.33 4.58
N PRO A 22 16.54 4.54 4.70
CA PRO A 22 17.65 4.85 5.60
C PRO A 22 18.38 6.14 5.22
N GLU A 23 18.36 6.54 3.94
CA GLU A 23 18.91 7.80 3.43
C GLU A 23 17.88 8.94 3.43
N GLY A 24 16.71 8.74 4.05
CA GLY A 24 15.61 9.70 4.01
C GLY A 24 14.91 9.79 2.65
N ARG A 25 15.16 8.86 1.72
CA ARG A 25 14.50 8.78 0.41
C ARG A 25 13.67 7.51 0.32
N LEU A 26 12.41 7.64 -0.09
CA LEU A 26 11.46 6.54 -0.23
C LEU A 26 10.89 6.52 -1.64
N GLY A 27 11.12 5.43 -2.37
CA GLY A 27 10.39 5.15 -3.59
C GLY A 27 8.92 4.86 -3.26
N VAL A 28 7.99 5.53 -3.95
CA VAL A 28 6.55 5.37 -3.69
C VAL A 28 5.82 4.94 -4.95
N ILE A 29 5.06 3.87 -4.81
CA ILE A 29 4.03 3.46 -5.76
C ILE A 29 2.69 3.80 -5.11
N THR A 30 1.93 4.70 -5.73
CA THR A 30 0.60 5.06 -5.23
C THR A 30 -0.48 4.29 -5.96
N LEU A 31 -1.66 4.22 -5.35
CA LEU A 31 -2.87 3.74 -5.98
C LEU A 31 -3.65 4.96 -6.47
N GLU A 32 -4.27 4.88 -7.64
CA GLU A 32 -5.19 5.94 -8.03
C GLU A 32 -6.45 5.93 -7.14
N PRO A 33 -7.17 7.06 -7.01
CA PRO A 33 -8.32 7.15 -6.12
C PRO A 33 -9.43 6.13 -6.39
N GLN A 34 -9.69 5.79 -7.67
CA GLN A 34 -10.72 4.81 -8.03
C GLN A 34 -10.34 3.40 -7.59
N LEU A 35 -9.08 2.99 -7.80
CA LEU A 35 -8.57 1.72 -7.31
C LEU A 35 -8.59 1.66 -5.77
N GLU A 36 -8.22 2.75 -5.09
CA GLU A 36 -8.31 2.81 -3.63
C GLU A 36 -9.74 2.60 -3.14
N ALA A 37 -10.72 3.25 -3.77
CA ALA A 37 -12.13 3.10 -3.42
C ALA A 37 -12.60 1.64 -3.58
N VAL A 38 -12.30 1.02 -4.73
CA VAL A 38 -12.65 -0.38 -5.01
C VAL A 38 -12.04 -1.32 -3.96
N LEU A 39 -10.75 -1.15 -3.64
CA LEU A 39 -10.09 -1.97 -2.62
C LEU A 39 -10.68 -1.72 -1.23
N HIS A 40 -11.07 -0.49 -0.92
CA HIS A 40 -11.68 -0.14 0.36
C HIS A 40 -13.08 -0.77 0.50
N GLU A 41 -13.87 -0.78 -0.56
CA GLU A 41 -15.16 -1.46 -0.62
C GLU A 41 -15.02 -2.98 -0.58
N ALA A 42 -13.87 -3.53 -0.95
CA ALA A 42 -13.53 -4.95 -0.88
C ALA A 42 -13.06 -5.42 0.51
N LEU A 43 -12.98 -4.53 1.50
CA LEU A 43 -12.66 -4.91 2.87
C LEU A 43 -13.80 -5.72 3.50
N ARG A 44 -13.48 -6.84 4.12
CA ARG A 44 -14.44 -7.71 4.83
C ARG A 44 -13.93 -8.02 6.22
N GLU A 45 -14.80 -7.96 7.21
CA GLU A 45 -14.51 -8.48 8.54
C GLU A 45 -14.86 -9.96 8.59
N VAL A 46 -13.88 -10.80 8.92
CA VAL A 46 -14.01 -12.25 9.02
C VAL A 46 -13.35 -12.67 10.32
N ASP A 47 -14.11 -13.27 11.24
CA ASP A 47 -13.62 -13.73 12.54
C ASP A 47 -12.84 -12.66 13.35
N GLY A 48 -13.27 -11.40 13.23
CA GLY A 48 -12.64 -10.25 13.90
C GLY A 48 -11.34 -9.76 13.23
N GLU A 49 -10.95 -10.33 12.08
CA GLU A 49 -9.87 -9.81 11.25
C GLU A 49 -10.44 -9.11 10.00
N VAL A 50 -9.87 -7.95 9.66
CA VAL A 50 -10.19 -7.26 8.41
C VAL A 50 -9.31 -7.83 7.30
N LEU A 51 -9.95 -8.41 6.29
CA LEU A 51 -9.33 -9.00 5.10
C LEU A 51 -9.68 -8.20 3.86
N LEU A 52 -8.79 -8.21 2.86
CA LEU A 52 -9.00 -7.60 1.56
C LEU A 52 -9.46 -8.70 0.60
N VAL A 53 -10.72 -8.61 0.14
CA VAL A 53 -11.36 -9.63 -0.71
C VAL A 53 -11.97 -8.98 -1.95
N PRO A 54 -11.15 -8.46 -2.89
CA PRO A 54 -11.62 -7.88 -4.14
C PRO A 54 -12.06 -8.98 -5.10
N ASP A 55 -12.69 -8.59 -6.21
CA ASP A 55 -12.91 -9.53 -7.29
C ASP A 55 -11.57 -10.05 -7.86
N PRO A 56 -11.54 -11.25 -8.46
CA PRO A 56 -10.30 -11.85 -8.95
C PRO A 56 -9.58 -11.01 -10.00
N GLN A 57 -10.32 -10.28 -10.84
CA GLN A 57 -9.74 -9.47 -11.91
C GLN A 57 -8.99 -8.27 -11.33
N THR A 58 -9.60 -7.55 -10.39
CA THR A 58 -8.94 -6.44 -9.67
C THR A 58 -7.67 -6.89 -8.96
N MET A 59 -7.68 -8.05 -8.29
CA MET A 59 -6.47 -8.58 -7.64
C MET A 59 -5.39 -8.93 -8.67
N HIS A 60 -5.77 -9.60 -9.76
CA HIS A 60 -4.85 -9.98 -10.82
C HIS A 60 -4.17 -8.75 -11.44
N ASP A 61 -4.97 -7.73 -11.78
CA ASP A 61 -4.47 -6.51 -12.41
C ASP A 61 -3.56 -5.70 -11.46
N LEU A 62 -3.92 -5.61 -10.18
CA LEU A 62 -3.09 -4.99 -9.16
C LEU A 62 -1.72 -5.66 -9.06
N VAL A 63 -1.69 -7.00 -8.94
CA VAL A 63 -0.46 -7.78 -8.81
C VAL A 63 0.39 -7.68 -10.08
N SER A 64 -0.23 -7.79 -11.25
CA SER A 64 0.44 -7.70 -12.55
C SER A 64 1.09 -6.33 -12.76
N ARG A 65 0.33 -5.24 -12.57
CA ARG A 65 0.83 -3.86 -12.74
C ARG A 65 1.91 -3.53 -11.72
N LEU A 66 1.73 -3.94 -10.46
CA LEU A 66 2.73 -3.73 -9.43
C LEU A 66 4.04 -4.48 -9.76
N GLY A 67 3.93 -5.73 -10.19
CA GLY A 67 5.07 -6.53 -10.64
C GLY A 67 5.82 -5.87 -11.81
N ALA A 68 5.10 -5.33 -12.80
CA ALA A 68 5.68 -4.62 -13.93
C ALA A 68 6.46 -3.36 -13.49
N VAL A 69 5.86 -2.53 -12.62
CA VAL A 69 6.54 -1.33 -12.09
C VAL A 69 7.80 -1.71 -11.30
N LEU A 70 7.74 -2.77 -10.49
CA LEU A 70 8.90 -3.23 -9.71
C LEU A 70 10.01 -3.82 -10.57
N ALA A 71 9.65 -4.52 -11.66
CA ALA A 71 10.62 -5.03 -12.62
C ALA A 71 11.31 -3.90 -13.39
N GLU A 72 10.59 -2.84 -13.73
CA GLU A 72 11.12 -1.70 -14.50
C GLU A 72 11.94 -0.73 -13.62
N LYS A 73 11.42 -0.36 -12.45
CA LYS A 73 12.00 0.69 -11.60
C LYS A 73 12.89 0.15 -10.47
N GLY A 74 12.86 -1.16 -10.23
CA GLY A 74 13.51 -1.82 -9.10
C GLY A 74 12.69 -1.76 -7.81
N ALA A 75 12.84 -2.77 -6.95
CA ALA A 75 12.13 -2.88 -5.67
C ALA A 75 12.87 -2.23 -4.48
N GLY A 76 14.11 -1.76 -4.67
CA GLY A 76 14.92 -1.18 -3.61
C GLY A 76 14.26 0.05 -2.99
N GLN A 77 14.19 0.10 -1.66
CA GLN A 77 13.67 1.24 -0.89
C GLN A 77 12.31 1.75 -1.38
N THR A 78 11.46 0.85 -1.87
CA THR A 78 10.16 1.18 -2.48
C THR A 78 9.02 0.63 -1.63
N ALA A 79 7.95 1.41 -1.48
CA ALA A 79 6.73 1.01 -0.78
C ALA A 79 5.48 1.35 -1.59
N VAL A 80 4.44 0.53 -1.44
CA VAL A 80 3.09 0.90 -1.86
C VAL A 80 2.48 1.80 -0.79
N VAL A 81 1.90 2.92 -1.21
CA VAL A 81 1.23 3.86 -0.32
C VAL A 81 -0.28 3.80 -0.52
N CYS A 82 -1.03 3.74 0.58
CA CYS A 82 -2.49 3.61 0.57
C CYS A 82 -3.14 4.23 1.82
N ALA A 83 -4.47 4.15 1.91
CA ALA A 83 -5.22 4.52 3.11
C ALA A 83 -4.90 3.64 4.34
N GLN A 84 -5.03 4.21 5.54
CA GLN A 84 -4.75 3.56 6.83
C GLN A 84 -5.48 2.21 7.00
N ALA A 85 -6.77 2.16 6.63
CA ALA A 85 -7.60 0.96 6.75
C ALA A 85 -7.15 -0.17 5.81
N LEU A 86 -6.59 0.18 4.65
CA LEU A 86 -6.12 -0.76 3.63
C LEU A 86 -4.74 -1.33 3.93
N ARG A 87 -3.88 -0.60 4.63
CA ARG A 87 -2.46 -0.92 4.77
C ARG A 87 -2.16 -2.37 5.15
N ARG A 88 -2.78 -2.88 6.22
CA ARG A 88 -2.53 -4.25 6.71
C ARG A 88 -3.19 -5.32 5.81
N PRO A 89 -4.49 -5.20 5.46
CA PRO A 89 -5.13 -6.11 4.52
C PRO A 89 -4.39 -6.21 3.17
N LEU A 90 -4.02 -5.06 2.60
CA LEU A 90 -3.29 -4.97 1.33
C LEU A 90 -1.92 -5.63 1.41
N ARG A 91 -1.12 -5.35 2.45
CA ARG A 91 0.18 -6.00 2.65
C ARG A 91 0.05 -7.53 2.70
N ASN A 92 -0.94 -8.03 3.45
CA ASN A 92 -1.16 -9.46 3.59
C ASN A 92 -1.58 -10.09 2.25
N ALA A 93 -2.47 -9.43 1.50
CA ALA A 93 -2.91 -9.88 0.19
C ALA A 93 -1.76 -9.91 -0.84
N LEU A 94 -0.96 -8.84 -0.93
CA LEU A 94 0.19 -8.78 -1.84
C LEU A 94 1.23 -9.87 -1.50
N ARG A 95 1.51 -10.08 -0.21
CA ARG A 95 2.41 -11.15 0.24
C ARG A 95 1.86 -12.53 -0.13
N ALA A 96 0.56 -12.77 0.05
CA ALA A 96 -0.08 -14.03 -0.35
C ALA A 96 -0.01 -14.26 -1.86
N ALA A 97 -0.03 -13.18 -2.65
CA ALA A 97 0.16 -13.21 -4.10
C ALA A 97 1.65 -13.28 -4.54
N GLY A 98 2.59 -13.38 -3.60
CA GLY A 98 4.03 -13.50 -3.90
C GLY A 98 4.79 -12.19 -4.08
N ILE A 99 4.16 -11.04 -3.83
CA ILE A 99 4.83 -9.73 -3.84
C ILE A 99 5.18 -9.32 -2.40
N ASP A 100 6.44 -9.48 -2.02
CA ASP A 100 6.93 -9.00 -0.71
C ASP A 100 7.45 -7.57 -0.83
N ILE A 101 6.54 -6.61 -0.71
CA ILE A 101 6.84 -5.19 -0.72
C ILE A 101 6.29 -4.51 0.55
N PRO A 102 6.99 -3.53 1.13
CA PRO A 102 6.43 -2.70 2.17
C PRO A 102 5.16 -1.98 1.72
N VAL A 103 4.16 -1.94 2.60
CA VAL A 103 2.94 -1.15 2.42
C VAL A 103 2.82 -0.18 3.59
N VAL A 104 2.71 1.10 3.26
CA VAL A 104 2.73 2.22 4.20
C VAL A 104 1.45 3.03 4.03
N ALA A 105 0.87 3.51 5.14
CA ALA A 105 -0.27 4.39 5.05
C ALA A 105 0.17 5.85 4.86
N TYR A 106 -0.63 6.70 4.20
CA TYR A 106 -0.31 8.13 4.04
C TYR A 106 0.14 8.83 5.35
N PRO A 107 -0.53 8.64 6.51
CA PRO A 107 -0.13 9.30 7.76
C PRO A 107 1.17 8.76 8.37
N GLU A 108 1.70 7.63 7.88
CA GLU A 108 2.92 7.00 8.38
C GLU A 108 4.18 7.59 7.74
N ILE A 109 4.05 8.32 6.62
CA ILE A 109 5.17 8.96 5.92
C ILE A 109 5.57 10.25 6.66
N PRO A 110 6.77 10.32 7.25
CA PRO A 110 7.23 11.53 7.92
C PRO A 110 7.52 12.63 6.90
N ALA A 111 7.21 13.89 7.24
CA ALA A 111 7.54 15.04 6.38
C ALA A 111 9.06 15.22 6.12
N SER A 112 9.91 14.60 6.96
CA SER A 112 11.37 14.60 6.78
C SER A 112 11.86 13.64 5.69
N VAL A 113 10.99 12.79 5.14
CA VAL A 113 11.34 11.82 4.10
C VAL A 113 11.02 12.41 2.73
N THR A 114 11.99 12.39 1.83
CA THR A 114 11.80 12.74 0.43
C THR A 114 11.13 11.57 -0.30
N VAL A 115 9.96 11.84 -0.87
CA VAL A 115 9.20 10.87 -1.66
C VAL A 115 9.66 10.92 -3.11
N GLU A 116 10.04 9.77 -3.67
CA GLU A 116 10.37 9.59 -5.08
C GLU A 116 9.26 8.78 -5.76
N PRO A 117 8.38 9.39 -6.58
CA PRO A 117 7.34 8.67 -7.29
C PRO A 117 7.95 7.64 -8.25
N LYS A 118 7.57 6.37 -8.11
CA LYS A 118 8.00 5.27 -9.01
C LYS A 118 6.90 4.88 -9.99
N GLY A 119 5.64 5.09 -9.64
CA GLY A 119 4.49 4.84 -10.50
C GLY A 119 3.17 5.00 -9.78
N VAL A 120 2.09 4.96 -10.56
CA VAL A 120 0.71 4.93 -10.07
C VAL A 120 0.06 3.66 -10.61
N ILE A 121 -0.62 2.92 -9.75
CA ILE A 121 -1.43 1.78 -10.17
C ILE A 121 -2.84 2.27 -10.44
N GLU A 122 -3.22 2.22 -11.70
CA GLU A 122 -4.55 2.59 -12.17
C GLU A 122 -5.53 1.41 -12.05
N HIS A 123 -6.81 1.72 -11.84
CA HIS A 123 -7.89 0.75 -11.94
C HIS A 123 -8.04 0.36 -13.41
N ALA A 124 -8.03 -0.94 -13.69
CA ALA A 124 -8.35 -1.41 -15.02
C ALA A 124 -9.84 -1.14 -15.27
N ALA A 125 -10.15 -0.17 -16.14
CA ALA A 125 -11.51 0.02 -16.60
C ALA A 125 -12.00 -1.28 -17.25
N ILE A 126 -13.18 -1.75 -16.85
CA ILE A 126 -13.85 -2.85 -17.53
C ILE A 126 -14.17 -2.34 -18.95
N ALA A 127 -13.43 -2.80 -19.94
CA ALA A 127 -13.83 -2.67 -21.34
C ALA A 127 -15.07 -3.55 -21.53
N HIS A 128 -16.24 -2.91 -21.55
CA HIS A 128 -17.50 -3.53 -21.97
C HIS A 128 -17.54 -3.75 -23.48
#